data_AF-A0A3C0FZV5-F1
#
_entry.id   AF-A0A3C0FZV5-F1
#
_cell.length_a   1.000
_cell.length_b   1.000
_cell.length_c   1.000
_cell.angle_alpha   90.00
_cell.angle_beta   90.00
_cell.angle_gamma   90.00
#
_symmetry.space_group_name_H-M   'P 1'
#
loop_
_entity.id
_entity.type
_entity.pdbx_description
1 polymer ?
#
loop_
_entity_poly.entity_id
_entity_poly.type
_entity_poly.pdbx_seq_one_letter_code
_entity_poly.pdbx_strand_id
1 'polypeptide(L)'
;MARVGVNRIEFLLENLRRELEMVQTTLKGLNTDVVSLGGSGATKVLTADDSGAIVKMGGSDASTVTLPTAAEGLKFRFVATTAHAHVIQGGNSKIQGGYHHNTNAATVARVAVSNKSSLTLHNSNSAQGDTLEMWCDGTDWHVSGIVNDVITQGS
;
A
#
# COMPACT_ATOMS: atom_id res chain seq x y z
N MET A 1 5.38 -61.99 11.86
CA MET A 1 4.52 -61.02 11.16
C MET A 1 3.99 -59.95 12.12
N ALA A 2 4.80 -58.97 12.54
CA ALA A 2 4.35 -57.90 13.46
C ALA A 2 4.83 -56.48 13.07
N ARG A 3 5.61 -56.34 11.98
CA ARG A 3 6.23 -55.07 11.58
C ARG A 3 5.30 -54.11 10.82
N VAL A 4 4.21 -54.61 10.23
CA VAL A 4 3.29 -53.78 9.40
C VAL A 4 2.40 -52.88 10.25
N GLY A 5 2.01 -53.33 11.45
CA GLY A 5 1.18 -52.53 12.37
C GLY A 5 1.95 -51.35 12.99
N VAL A 6 3.22 -51.56 13.33
CA VAL A 6 4.07 -50.53 13.97
C VAL A 6 4.41 -49.41 12.98
N ASN A 7 4.78 -49.74 11.75
CA ASN A 7 5.07 -48.74 10.71
C ASN A 7 3.86 -47.85 10.38
N ARG A 8 2.64 -48.38 10.45
CA ARG A 8 1.42 -47.61 10.22
C ARG A 8 1.13 -46.65 11.37
N ILE A 9 1.43 -47.07 12.60
CA ILE A 9 1.28 -46.23 13.80
C ILE A 9 2.32 -45.10 13.80
N GLU A 10 3.57 -45.38 13.43
CA GLU A 10 4.63 -44.37 13.31
C GLU A 10 4.29 -43.30 12.26
N PHE A 11 3.75 -43.71 11.11
CA PHE A 11 3.33 -42.76 10.07
C PHE A 11 2.14 -41.88 10.52
N LEU A 12 1.19 -42.46 11.25
CA LEU A 12 0.05 -41.70 11.80
C LEU A 12 0.51 -40.70 12.87
N LEU A 13 1.47 -41.09 13.71
CA LEU A 13 2.04 -40.22 14.73
C LEU A 13 2.84 -39.05 14.13
N GLU A 14 3.61 -39.30 13.06
CA GLU A 14 4.36 -38.26 12.36
C GLU A 14 3.43 -37.25 11.67
N ASN A 15 2.33 -37.72 11.07
CA ASN A 15 1.33 -36.83 10.47
C ASN A 15 0.56 -36.03 11.53
N LEU A 16 0.09 -36.70 12.60
CA LEU A 16 -0.57 -36.03 13.72
C LEU A 16 0.34 -34.98 14.37
N ARG A 17 1.64 -35.26 14.47
CA ARG A 17 2.63 -34.30 14.98
C ARG A 17 2.74 -33.08 14.09
N ARG A 18 2.82 -33.25 12.77
CA ARG A 18 2.84 -32.14 11.79
C ARG A 18 1.55 -31.32 11.84
N GLU A 19 0.41 -31.96 12.06
CA GLU A 19 -0.88 -31.28 12.20
C GLU A 19 -0.98 -30.53 13.54
N LEU A 20 -0.59 -31.15 14.66
CA LEU A 20 -0.58 -30.52 15.99
C LEU A 20 0.39 -29.33 16.07
N GLU A 21 1.54 -29.41 15.40
CA GLU A 21 2.47 -28.29 15.26
C GLU A 21 1.82 -27.09 14.51
N MET A 22 0.74 -27.32 13.74
CA MET A 22 -0.09 -26.27 13.13
C MET A 22 -1.35 -25.89 13.94
N VAL A 23 -1.67 -26.56 15.06
CA VAL A 23 -2.88 -26.28 15.87
C VAL A 23 -2.63 -25.25 17.00
N GLN A 24 -1.38 -24.84 17.22
CA GLN A 24 -1.02 -23.75 18.15
C GLN A 24 -0.59 -22.44 17.46
N THR A 25 -0.52 -22.40 16.14
CA THR A 25 -0.38 -21.14 15.42
C THR A 25 -1.77 -20.55 15.20
N THR A 26 -2.16 -19.59 16.03
CA THR A 26 -3.29 -18.74 15.65
C THR A 26 -2.85 -17.99 14.40
N LEU A 27 -3.34 -18.38 13.23
CA LEU A 27 -3.17 -17.60 12.01
C LEU A 27 -4.11 -16.40 12.11
N LYS A 28 -3.77 -15.46 12.99
CA LYS A 28 -4.29 -14.10 12.87
C LYS A 28 -3.77 -13.62 11.53
N GLY A 29 -4.68 -13.30 10.60
CA GLY A 29 -4.30 -12.77 9.29
C GLY A 29 -3.19 -11.74 9.47
N LEU A 30 -2.12 -11.86 8.68
CA LEU A 30 -0.96 -10.97 8.77
C LEU A 30 -1.48 -9.53 8.91
N ASN A 31 -1.22 -8.91 10.06
CA ASN A 31 -1.61 -7.53 10.28
C ASN A 31 -0.88 -6.72 9.20
N THR A 32 -1.63 -6.01 8.36
CA THR A 32 -1.02 -5.18 7.33
C THR A 32 -0.14 -4.15 8.03
N ASP A 33 1.11 -4.04 7.61
CA ASP A 33 2.01 -3.06 8.21
C ASP A 33 1.47 -1.64 7.96
N VAL A 34 1.69 -0.75 8.91
CA VAL A 34 1.18 0.63 8.87
C VAL A 34 2.33 1.60 9.07
N VAL A 35 2.76 2.22 7.98
CA VAL A 35 3.73 3.31 8.01
C VAL A 35 2.97 4.61 8.27
N SER A 36 3.17 5.22 9.44
CA SER A 36 2.50 6.47 9.81
C SER A 36 3.47 7.65 9.72
N LEU A 37 3.13 8.63 8.89
CA LEU A 37 3.78 9.93 8.90
C LEU A 37 3.00 10.87 9.82
N GLY A 38 3.69 11.43 10.81
CA GLY A 38 3.14 12.42 11.74
C GLY A 38 4.19 13.48 12.09
N GLY A 39 3.74 14.68 12.41
CA GLY A 39 4.58 15.85 12.65
C GLY A 39 4.41 16.95 11.59
N SER A 40 5.14 18.04 11.76
CA SER A 40 5.18 19.15 10.81
C SER A 40 6.15 18.81 9.68
N GLY A 41 5.67 18.76 8.43
CA GLY A 41 6.52 18.55 7.25
C GLY A 41 7.18 17.16 7.16
N ALA A 42 6.53 16.11 7.68
CA ALA A 42 7.15 14.80 7.78
C ALA A 42 7.54 14.24 6.40
N THR A 43 8.73 13.66 6.31
CA THR A 43 9.22 13.02 5.08
C THR A 43 9.62 11.56 5.35
N LYS A 44 9.31 10.67 4.41
CA LYS A 44 9.68 9.24 4.48
C LYS A 44 10.07 8.72 3.11
N VAL A 45 11.22 8.07 3.03
CA VAL A 45 11.57 7.22 1.89
C VAL A 45 11.18 5.80 2.26
N LEU A 46 10.30 5.20 1.46
CA LEU A 46 9.89 3.81 1.60
C LEU A 46 10.96 2.87 1.06
N THR A 47 11.03 1.67 1.61
CA THR A 47 11.89 0.59 1.11
C THR A 47 11.05 -0.55 0.53
N ALA A 48 11.71 -1.53 -0.11
CA ALA A 48 11.02 -2.74 -0.57
C ALA A 48 10.42 -3.55 0.60
N ASP A 49 11.01 -3.44 1.80
CA ASP A 49 10.52 -4.13 3.00
C ASP A 49 9.17 -3.56 3.50
N ASP A 50 8.89 -2.30 3.18
CA ASP A 50 7.60 -1.66 3.48
C ASP A 50 6.48 -2.12 2.52
N SER A 51 6.78 -2.97 1.53
CA SER A 51 5.80 -3.42 0.53
C SER A 51 4.62 -4.14 1.17
N GLY A 52 3.41 -3.80 0.72
CA GLY A 52 2.14 -4.24 1.28
C GLY A 52 1.60 -3.31 2.38
N ALA A 53 2.38 -2.33 2.85
CA ALA A 53 1.96 -1.45 3.93
C ALA A 53 0.87 -0.45 3.52
N ILE A 54 0.10 -0.03 4.53
CA ILE A 54 -0.75 1.17 4.47
C ILE A 54 0.08 2.36 4.95
N VAL A 55 0.29 3.33 4.07
CA VAL A 55 0.98 4.57 4.36
C VAL A 55 -0.04 5.63 4.77
N LYS A 56 -0.11 5.92 6.06
CA LYS A 56 -0.95 6.99 6.61
C LYS A 56 -0.20 8.31 6.48
N MET A 57 -0.70 9.18 5.63
CA MET A 57 -0.18 10.53 5.43
C MET A 57 -0.98 11.48 6.32
N GLY A 58 -0.41 11.80 7.47
CA GLY A 58 -0.99 12.70 8.47
C GLY A 58 0.01 13.76 8.90
N GLY A 59 -0.36 14.52 9.94
CA GLY A 59 0.51 15.51 10.58
C GLY A 59 -0.21 16.82 10.87
N SER A 60 0.54 17.80 11.37
CA SER A 60 0.05 19.19 11.46
C SER A 60 0.17 19.94 10.13
N ASP A 61 0.92 19.38 9.18
CA ASP A 61 1.25 19.96 7.88
C ASP A 61 1.31 18.87 6.79
N ALA A 62 1.55 19.28 5.55
CA ALA A 62 1.76 18.37 4.44
C ALA A 62 2.98 17.46 4.66
N SER A 63 2.83 16.20 4.28
CA SER A 63 3.85 15.16 4.41
C SER A 63 4.26 14.67 3.02
N THR A 64 5.52 14.31 2.86
CA THR A 64 6.06 13.79 1.59
C THR A 64 6.54 12.36 1.75
N VAL A 65 6.09 11.48 0.87
CA VAL A 65 6.54 10.09 0.80
C VAL A 65 7.22 9.83 -0.52
N THR A 66 8.41 9.25 -0.50
CA THR A 66 9.14 8.82 -1.69
C THR A 66 9.07 7.32 -1.82
N LEU A 67 8.58 6.84 -2.97
CA LEU A 67 8.52 5.43 -3.32
C LEU A 67 9.94 4.85 -3.44
N PRO A 68 10.12 3.54 -3.15
CA PRO A 68 11.40 2.89 -3.30
C PRO A 68 11.81 2.83 -4.77
N THR A 69 13.05 2.38 -5.03
CA THR A 69 13.46 1.96 -6.37
C THR A 69 12.46 0.95 -6.92
N ALA A 70 11.99 1.18 -8.15
CA ALA A 70 11.03 0.29 -8.81
C ALA A 70 11.56 -1.15 -8.85
N ALA A 71 10.70 -2.06 -8.42
CA ALA A 71 10.90 -3.50 -8.49
C ALA A 71 9.53 -4.16 -8.64
N GLU A 72 9.49 -5.27 -9.36
CA GLU A 72 8.24 -5.95 -9.68
C GLU A 72 7.54 -6.44 -8.41
N GLY A 73 6.22 -6.23 -8.33
CA GLY A 73 5.40 -6.74 -7.24
C GLY A 73 5.37 -5.87 -5.98
N LEU A 74 6.07 -4.73 -5.96
CA LEU A 74 5.93 -3.77 -4.88
C LEU A 74 4.53 -3.13 -4.89
N LYS A 75 3.88 -3.04 -3.72
CA LYS A 75 2.54 -2.46 -3.57
C LYS A 75 2.45 -1.58 -2.33
N PHE A 76 1.78 -0.44 -2.44
CA PHE A 76 1.52 0.47 -1.33
C PHE A 76 0.10 1.01 -1.40
N ARG A 77 -0.50 1.29 -0.24
CA ARG A 77 -1.77 2.02 -0.16
C ARG A 77 -1.59 3.27 0.67
N PHE A 78 -1.77 4.42 0.04
CA PHE A 78 -1.70 5.73 0.65
C PHE A 78 -3.07 6.17 1.11
N VAL A 79 -3.15 6.66 2.35
CA VAL A 79 -4.39 7.21 2.93
C VAL A 79 -4.09 8.55 3.55
N ALA A 80 -4.76 9.60 3.10
CA ALA A 80 -4.71 10.92 3.75
C ALA A 80 -5.51 10.88 5.04
N THR A 81 -4.84 10.99 6.19
CA THR A 81 -5.51 11.08 7.50
C THR A 81 -5.73 12.53 7.93
N THR A 82 -5.15 13.49 7.21
CA THR A 82 -5.34 14.93 7.40
C THR A 82 -5.58 15.63 6.08
N ALA A 83 -6.26 16.78 6.09
CA ALA A 83 -6.67 17.51 4.89
C ALA A 83 -5.57 18.47 4.40
N HIS A 84 -4.37 17.95 4.15
CA HIS A 84 -3.20 18.72 3.67
C HIS A 84 -2.71 18.22 2.33
N ALA A 85 -1.98 19.04 1.59
CA ALA A 85 -1.43 18.70 0.28
C ALA A 85 -0.29 17.68 0.33
N HIS A 86 -0.58 16.45 0.76
CA HIS A 86 0.40 15.37 0.91
C HIS A 86 0.97 14.95 -0.45
N VAL A 87 2.26 14.69 -0.50
CA VAL A 87 2.97 14.45 -1.75
C VAL A 87 3.48 13.02 -1.79
N ILE A 88 3.21 12.33 -2.90
CA ILE A 88 3.77 11.02 -3.22
C ILE A 88 4.74 11.20 -4.38
N GLN A 89 6.02 10.91 -4.15
CA GLN A 89 7.10 11.02 -5.12
C GLN A 89 7.40 9.63 -5.70
N GLY A 90 7.49 9.55 -7.04
CA GLY A 90 7.84 8.34 -7.79
C GLY A 90 9.31 7.91 -7.67
N GLY A 91 10.12 8.69 -6.94
CA GLY A 91 11.57 8.52 -6.90
C GLY A 91 12.16 8.75 -8.29
N ASN A 92 12.85 7.74 -8.83
CA ASN A 92 13.44 7.79 -10.16
C ASN A 92 12.55 7.21 -11.26
N SER A 93 11.41 6.61 -10.90
CA SER A 93 10.47 5.97 -11.83
C SER A 93 9.29 6.87 -12.16
N LYS A 94 8.57 6.56 -13.23
CA LYS A 94 7.37 7.30 -13.59
C LYS A 94 6.13 6.71 -12.94
N ILE A 95 5.16 7.58 -12.68
CA ILE A 95 3.82 7.22 -12.22
C ILE A 95 2.87 7.29 -13.41
N GLN A 96 2.09 6.24 -13.59
CA GLN A 96 1.11 6.06 -14.66
C GLN A 96 -0.21 5.49 -14.13
N GLY A 97 -1.28 5.53 -14.92
CA GLY A 97 -2.57 4.92 -14.57
C GLY A 97 -3.70 5.94 -14.52
N GLY A 98 -4.47 5.96 -13.44
CA GLY A 98 -5.52 6.96 -13.26
C GLY A 98 -6.35 6.74 -12.00
N TYR A 99 -6.92 7.83 -11.50
CA TYR A 99 -7.75 7.84 -10.30
C TYR A 99 -9.11 8.44 -10.62
N HIS A 100 -10.04 8.27 -9.68
CA HIS A 100 -11.35 8.90 -9.74
C HIS A 100 -11.43 10.03 -8.72
N HIS A 101 -12.08 11.13 -9.08
CA HIS A 101 -12.35 12.21 -8.14
C HIS A 101 -13.82 12.64 -8.16
N ASN A 102 -14.26 13.29 -7.09
CA ASN A 102 -15.61 13.82 -6.93
C ASN A 102 -15.60 15.24 -6.37
N THR A 103 -15.00 16.18 -7.12
CA THR A 103 -14.67 17.54 -6.66
C THR A 103 -15.80 18.26 -5.92
N ASN A 104 -17.09 18.03 -6.27
CA ASN A 104 -18.26 18.60 -5.58
C ASN A 104 -19.58 17.81 -5.79
N ALA A 105 -19.54 16.48 -5.66
CA ALA A 105 -20.67 15.62 -5.28
C ALA A 105 -21.83 15.32 -6.27
N ALA A 106 -21.66 15.49 -7.59
CA ALA A 106 -22.69 15.04 -8.56
C ALA A 106 -22.20 13.94 -9.52
N THR A 107 -20.91 13.93 -9.85
CA THR A 107 -20.35 12.98 -10.80
C THR A 107 -18.93 12.60 -10.39
N VAL A 108 -18.62 11.32 -10.55
CA VAL A 108 -17.26 10.82 -10.41
C VAL A 108 -16.59 10.88 -11.78
N ALA A 109 -15.44 11.54 -11.87
CA ALA A 109 -14.66 11.62 -13.10
C ALA A 109 -13.33 10.89 -12.96
N ARG A 110 -12.92 10.19 -14.02
CA ARG A 110 -11.62 9.54 -14.11
C ARG A 110 -10.58 10.49 -14.67
N VAL A 111 -9.45 10.64 -14.00
CA VAL A 111 -8.30 11.42 -14.46
C VAL A 111 -7.15 10.48 -14.78
N ALA A 112 -6.58 10.61 -15.98
CA ALA A 112 -5.41 9.84 -16.38
C ALA A 112 -4.14 10.43 -15.74
N VAL A 113 -3.22 9.54 -15.35
CA VAL A 113 -1.86 9.87 -14.92
C VAL A 113 -0.92 9.23 -15.93
N SER A 114 -0.04 10.03 -16.54
CA SER A 114 0.91 9.56 -17.54
C SER A 114 2.25 10.24 -17.38
N ASN A 115 3.29 9.42 -17.21
CA ASN A 115 4.69 9.84 -17.11
C ASN A 115 4.95 10.92 -16.07
N LYS A 116 4.35 10.81 -14.88
CA LYS A 116 4.47 11.80 -13.81
C LYS A 116 5.55 11.44 -12.81
N SER A 117 6.20 12.44 -12.22
CA SER A 117 7.22 12.26 -11.19
C SER A 117 6.62 12.26 -9.77
N SER A 118 5.46 12.90 -9.60
CA SER A 118 4.81 13.02 -8.31
C SER A 118 3.31 13.24 -8.42
N LEU A 119 2.61 12.94 -7.33
CA LEU A 119 1.19 13.20 -7.11
C LEU A 119 1.03 13.95 -5.80
N THR A 120 0.48 15.16 -5.86
CA THR A 120 0.13 15.94 -4.67
C THR A 120 -1.36 15.84 -4.43
N LEU A 121 -1.74 15.11 -3.37
CA LEU A 121 -3.11 15.00 -2.94
C LEU A 121 -3.68 16.38 -2.62
N HIS A 122 -4.96 16.55 -2.94
CA HIS A 122 -5.75 17.76 -2.76
C HIS A 122 -5.18 19.00 -3.46
N ASN A 123 -5.99 19.57 -4.35
CA ASN A 123 -5.74 20.89 -4.88
C ASN A 123 -6.39 21.96 -4.00
N SER A 124 -7.71 22.16 -4.12
CA SER A 124 -8.44 23.21 -3.40
C SER A 124 -9.53 22.68 -2.47
N ASN A 125 -9.99 21.44 -2.65
CA ASN A 125 -10.99 20.80 -1.78
C ASN A 125 -10.38 19.59 -1.05
N SER A 126 -9.60 19.85 0.00
CA SER A 126 -8.93 18.80 0.78
C SER A 126 -9.88 18.06 1.71
N ALA A 127 -9.77 16.72 1.75
CA ALA A 127 -10.61 15.87 2.59
C ALA A 127 -9.80 14.73 3.20
N GLN A 128 -10.15 14.33 4.41
CA GLN A 128 -9.58 13.11 5.00
C GLN A 128 -10.20 11.88 4.33
N GLY A 129 -9.41 10.82 4.19
CA GLY A 129 -9.85 9.54 3.62
C GLY A 129 -9.50 9.34 2.15
N ASP A 130 -8.91 10.35 1.47
CA ASP A 130 -8.39 10.18 0.11
C ASP A 130 -7.43 9.01 0.06
N THR A 131 -7.68 8.10 -0.87
CA THR A 131 -6.99 6.81 -0.94
C THR A 131 -6.46 6.55 -2.34
N LEU A 132 -5.16 6.26 -2.42
CA LEU A 132 -4.50 5.81 -3.63
C LEU A 132 -3.81 4.48 -3.37
N GLU A 133 -3.99 3.54 -4.28
CA GLU A 133 -3.22 2.32 -4.37
C GLU A 133 -2.18 2.44 -5.47
N MET A 134 -0.96 2.02 -5.15
CA MET A 134 0.15 2.03 -6.09
C MET A 134 0.78 0.64 -6.15
N TRP A 135 1.11 0.18 -7.35
CA TRP A 135 1.83 -1.07 -7.55
C TRP A 135 2.87 -0.88 -8.66
N CYS A 136 3.95 -1.66 -8.62
CA CYS A 136 5.03 -1.56 -9.59
C CYS A 136 5.11 -2.81 -10.46
N ASP A 137 5.29 -2.60 -11.76
CA ASP A 137 5.50 -3.65 -12.77
C ASP A 137 6.98 -4.01 -12.99
N GLY A 138 7.87 -3.44 -12.17
CA GLY A 138 9.32 -3.57 -12.29
C GLY A 138 10.01 -2.38 -12.94
N THR A 139 9.26 -1.49 -13.61
CA THR A 139 9.80 -0.27 -14.23
C THR A 139 9.12 0.98 -13.70
N ASP A 140 7.79 1.02 -13.82
CA ASP A 140 6.97 2.17 -13.49
C ASP A 140 5.97 1.84 -12.39
N TRP A 141 5.49 2.90 -11.75
CA TRP A 141 4.43 2.84 -10.76
C TRP A 141 3.08 3.06 -11.41
N HIS A 142 2.13 2.20 -11.08
CA HIS A 142 0.75 2.28 -11.53
C HIS A 142 -0.14 2.72 -10.38
N VAL A 143 -0.92 3.78 -10.57
CA VAL A 143 -1.83 4.34 -9.57
C VAL A 143 -3.30 4.09 -9.92
N SER A 144 -4.07 3.77 -8.89
CA SER A 144 -5.54 3.75 -8.91
C SER A 144 -6.07 4.26 -7.58
N GLY A 145 -7.28 4.80 -7.54
CA GLY A 145 -7.87 5.24 -6.28
C GLY A 145 -9.06 6.16 -6.45
N ILE A 146 -9.54 6.65 -5.30
CA ILE A 146 -10.65 7.60 -5.20
C ILE A 146 -10.20 8.72 -4.27
N VAL A 147 -10.39 9.94 -4.72
CA VAL A 147 -10.05 11.16 -3.99
C VAL A 147 -11.20 12.16 -4.06
N ASN A 148 -11.23 13.10 -3.12
CA ASN A 148 -12.26 14.11 -3.08
C ASN A 148 -12.12 15.15 -4.19
N ASP A 149 -10.89 15.45 -4.61
CA ASP A 149 -10.61 16.49 -5.61
C ASP A 149 -9.53 16.05 -6.61
N VAL A 150 -9.39 16.79 -7.71
CA VAL A 150 -8.31 16.58 -8.68
C VAL A 150 -6.96 16.76 -7.97
N ILE A 151 -6.09 15.77 -8.11
CA ILE A 151 -4.71 15.74 -7.62
C ILE A 151 -3.83 16.53 -8.59
N THR A 152 -2.91 17.33 -8.07
CA THR A 152 -1.86 17.98 -8.86
C THR A 152 -0.80 16.97 -9.27
N GLN A 153 -0.51 16.89 -10.57
CA GLN A 153 0.44 15.92 -11.15
C GLN A 153 1.76 16.61 -11.52
N GLY A 154 2.87 16.22 -10.90
CA GLY A 154 4.20 16.75 -11.18
C GLY A 154 4.82 16.19 -12.47
N SER A 155 5.55 17.03 -13.20
CA SER A 155 6.32 16.65 -14.40
C SER A 155 7.55 15.82 -14.08
#